data_AF-A0A4U7C9Z7-F1
#
_entry.id   AF-A0A4U7C9Z7-F1
#
_cell.length_a   1.000
_cell.length_b   1.000
_cell.length_c   1.000
_cell.angle_alpha   90.00
_cell.angle_beta   90.00
_cell.angle_gamma   90.00
#
_symmetry.space_group_name_H-M   'P 1'
#
loop_
_entity.id
_entity.type
_entity.pdbx_description
1 polymer ?
#
loop_
_entity_poly.entity_id
_entity_poly.type
_entity_poly.pdbx_seq_one_letter_code
_entity_poly.pdbx_strand_id
1 'polypeptide(L)'
;MEGTQTEGLDDLPPSAKLVFKVLEYNGPLTQKGIVQESMLSARTVRYALERLEGIGVVDEDVYFADARQNLYKLTEPAQEFTADEGEASCTAD
;
A
#
# COMPACT_ATOMS: atom_id res chain seq x y z
N MET A 1 6.79 -34.18 7.59
CA MET A 1 6.29 -33.34 6.49
C MET A 1 6.37 -31.90 6.98
N GLU A 2 6.86 -31.05 6.08
CA GLU A 2 7.30 -29.65 6.21
C GLU A 2 6.50 -28.79 7.21
N GLY A 3 7.21 -28.10 8.10
CA GLY A 3 6.61 -27.09 8.96
C GLY A 3 6.20 -25.90 8.10
N THR A 4 4.89 -25.63 8.03
CA THR A 4 4.38 -24.36 7.52
C THR A 4 4.81 -23.27 8.49
N GLN A 5 5.99 -22.71 8.25
CA GLN A 5 6.46 -21.53 8.98
C GLN A 5 5.55 -20.39 8.52
N THR A 6 4.75 -19.86 9.44
CA THR A 6 4.04 -18.60 9.24
C THR A 6 5.10 -17.51 9.05
N GLU A 7 5.36 -17.14 7.79
CA GLU A 7 6.33 -16.11 7.41
C GLU A 7 5.86 -14.78 8.04
N GLY A 8 6.67 -14.21 8.93
CA GLY A 8 6.38 -12.91 9.56
C GLY A 8 6.94 -11.75 8.74
N LEU A 9 6.63 -10.51 9.14
CA LEU A 9 7.23 -9.31 8.52
C LEU A 9 8.77 -9.35 8.57
N ASP A 10 9.36 -9.94 9.60
CA ASP A 10 10.81 -10.08 9.75
C ASP A 10 11.45 -10.97 8.68
N ASP A 11 10.72 -12.01 8.24
CA ASP A 11 11.16 -12.99 7.23
C ASP A 11 11.02 -12.44 5.80
N LEU A 12 10.31 -11.32 5.63
CA LEU A 12 10.10 -10.73 4.32
C LEU A 12 11.39 -10.12 3.73
N PRO A 13 11.52 -10.13 2.39
CA PRO A 13 12.65 -9.52 1.70
C PRO A 13 12.73 -8.01 1.99
N PRO A 14 13.93 -7.41 1.88
CA PRO A 14 14.13 -5.99 2.21
C PRO A 14 13.23 -5.05 1.39
N SER A 15 12.92 -5.40 0.14
CA SER A 15 12.00 -4.63 -0.69
C SER A 15 10.58 -4.59 -0.13
N ALA A 16 10.08 -5.69 0.44
CA ALA A 16 8.76 -5.74 1.05
C ALA A 16 8.70 -4.95 2.36
N LYS A 17 9.74 -5.09 3.20
CA LYS A 17 9.87 -4.26 4.41
C LYS A 17 9.94 -2.76 4.10
N LEU A 18 10.61 -2.37 3.01
CA LEU A 18 10.62 -0.98 2.56
C LEU A 18 9.23 -0.49 2.16
N VAL A 19 8.48 -1.28 1.39
CA VAL A 19 7.09 -0.92 0.99
C VAL A 19 6.18 -0.77 2.21
N PHE A 20 6.29 -1.68 3.17
CA PHE A 20 5.58 -1.55 4.45
C PHE A 20 5.89 -0.21 5.13
N LYS A 21 7.17 0.17 5.21
CA LYS A 21 7.56 1.46 5.80
C LYS A 21 7.06 2.65 5.00
N VAL A 22 7.08 2.59 3.68
CA VAL A 22 6.51 3.66 2.84
C VAL A 22 5.03 3.87 3.14
N LEU A 23 4.25 2.80 3.29
CA LEU A 23 2.84 2.86 3.68
C LEU A 23 2.65 3.33 5.13
N GLU A 24 3.55 2.97 6.04
CA GLU A 24 3.54 3.45 7.43
C GLU A 24 3.76 4.97 7.52
N TYR A 25 4.68 5.52 6.72
CA TYR A 25 5.02 6.95 6.76
C TYR A 25 4.06 7.84 5.96
N ASN A 26 3.62 7.39 4.78
CA ASN A 26 2.78 8.18 3.89
C ASN A 26 1.28 7.88 4.03
N GLY A 27 0.95 6.83 4.79
CA GLY A 27 -0.37 6.26 4.80
C GLY A 27 -0.68 5.48 3.51
N PRO A 28 -1.96 5.22 3.25
CA PRO A 28 -2.39 4.47 2.09
C PRO A 28 -2.14 5.19 0.79
N LEU A 29 -1.55 4.45 -0.12
CA LEU A 29 -1.11 4.93 -1.40
C LEU A 29 -1.60 3.98 -2.49
N THR A 30 -1.76 4.51 -3.69
CA THR A 30 -1.96 3.68 -4.87
C THR A 30 -0.66 2.96 -5.22
N GLN A 31 -0.74 1.86 -5.97
CA GLN A 31 0.46 1.15 -6.44
C GLN A 31 1.47 2.09 -7.12
N LYS A 32 0.97 3.05 -7.91
CA LYS A 32 1.80 4.05 -8.58
C LYS A 32 2.48 4.98 -7.57
N GLY A 33 1.76 5.43 -6.53
CA GLY A 33 2.33 6.23 -5.45
C GLY A 33 3.46 5.50 -4.74
N ILE A 34 3.25 4.24 -4.38
CA ILE A 34 4.28 3.40 -3.73
C ILE A 34 5.51 3.24 -4.61
N VAL A 35 5.35 3.10 -5.93
CA VAL A 35 6.47 3.04 -6.88
C VAL A 35 7.29 4.34 -6.88
N GLN A 36 6.64 5.51 -6.82
CA GLN A 36 7.35 6.79 -6.76
C GLN A 36 8.09 6.95 -5.43
N GLU A 37 7.42 6.69 -4.31
CA GLU A 37 8.00 6.91 -2.97
C GLU A 37 9.10 5.91 -2.62
N SER A 38 8.93 4.64 -2.98
CA SER A 38 9.93 3.59 -2.70
C SER A 38 11.11 3.59 -3.66
N MET A 39 11.00 4.29 -4.80
CA MET A 39 11.97 4.26 -5.91
C MET A 39 12.26 2.84 -6.43
N LEU A 40 11.33 1.90 -6.22
CA LEU A 40 11.40 0.53 -6.72
C LEU A 40 10.71 0.40 -8.08
N SER A 41 11.02 -0.67 -8.82
CA SER A 41 10.28 -1.00 -10.03
C SER A 41 8.83 -1.40 -9.70
N ALA A 42 7.88 -1.14 -10.61
CA ALA A 42 6.49 -1.58 -10.46
C ALA A 42 6.37 -3.10 -10.24
N ARG A 43 7.23 -3.91 -10.86
CA ARG A 43 7.28 -5.36 -10.63
C ARG A 43 7.67 -5.69 -9.20
N THR A 44 8.66 -5.01 -8.65
CA THR A 44 9.13 -5.23 -7.27
C THR A 44 8.07 -4.80 -6.26
N VAL A 45 7.40 -3.67 -6.51
CA VAL A 45 6.29 -3.20 -5.65
C VAL A 45 5.13 -4.20 -5.67
N ARG A 46 4.73 -4.70 -6.85
CA ARG A 46 3.70 -5.75 -6.95
C ARG A 46 4.06 -6.99 -6.14
N TYR A 47 5.28 -7.49 -6.31
CA TYR A 47 5.77 -8.64 -5.55
C TYR A 47 5.78 -8.38 -4.04
N ALA A 48 6.17 -7.17 -3.62
CA ALA A 48 6.16 -6.79 -2.22
C ALA A 48 4.74 -6.74 -1.64
N LEU A 49 3.78 -6.13 -2.35
CA LEU A 49 2.38 -6.06 -1.95
C LEU A 49 1.74 -7.45 -1.85
N GLU A 50 1.94 -8.31 -2.85
CA GLU A 50 1.46 -9.70 -2.83
C GLU A 50 1.97 -10.47 -1.59
N ARG A 51 3.21 -10.22 -1.17
CA ARG A 51 3.79 -10.84 0.04
C ARG A 51 3.23 -10.26 1.33
N LEU A 52 3.05 -8.94 1.39
CA LEU A 52 2.50 -8.25 2.56
C LEU A 52 1.02 -8.60 2.78
N GLU A 53 0.25 -8.70 1.71
CA GLU A 53 -1.13 -9.20 1.72
C GLU A 53 -1.18 -10.68 2.15
N GLY A 54 -0.25 -11.50 1.65
CA GLY A 54 -0.18 -12.92 2.00
C GLY A 54 0.04 -13.19 3.50
N ILE A 55 0.66 -12.25 4.23
CA ILE A 55 0.83 -12.32 5.68
C ILE A 55 -0.20 -11.47 6.45
N GLY A 56 -1.12 -10.81 5.74
CA GLY A 56 -2.22 -10.02 6.32
C GLY A 56 -1.82 -8.70 6.97
N VAL A 57 -0.70 -8.09 6.56
CA VAL A 57 -0.26 -6.77 7.09
C VAL A 57 -0.64 -5.59 6.18
N VAL A 58 -1.10 -5.88 4.96
CA VAL A 58 -1.62 -4.90 3.99
C VAL A 58 -2.95 -5.40 3.46
N ASP A 59 -3.89 -4.47 3.31
CA ASP A 59 -5.16 -4.65 2.60
C ASP A 59 -5.19 -3.84 1.32
N GLU A 60 -5.89 -4.37 0.32
CA GLU A 60 -6.22 -3.70 -0.92
C GLU A 60 -7.69 -3.24 -0.90
N ASP A 61 -7.95 -1.98 -1.28
CA ASP A 61 -9.29 -1.40 -1.38
C ASP A 61 -9.48 -0.65 -2.69
N VAL A 62 -10.72 -0.46 -3.13
CA VAL A 62 -11.01 0.28 -4.37
C VAL A 62 -10.76 1.77 -4.14
N TYR A 63 -10.03 2.41 -5.03
CA TYR A 63 -9.82 3.85 -4.94
C TYR A 63 -11.03 4.61 -5.48
N PHE A 64 -11.81 5.25 -4.61
CA PHE A 64 -13.07 5.91 -5.00
C PHE A 64 -12.90 7.02 -6.06
N ALA A 65 -11.78 7.76 -6.05
CA ALA A 65 -11.53 8.80 -7.04
C ALA A 65 -11.21 8.25 -8.44
N ASP A 66 -10.69 7.02 -8.53
CA ASP A 66 -10.48 6.30 -9.79
C ASP A 66 -10.57 4.79 -9.54
N ALA A 67 -11.74 4.20 -9.81
CA ALA A 67 -12.03 2.79 -9.56
C ALA A 67 -11.18 1.79 -10.40
N ARG A 68 -10.36 2.30 -11.32
CA ARG A 68 -9.35 1.48 -12.04
C ARG A 68 -8.09 1.26 -11.21
N GLN A 69 -7.96 1.98 -10.09
CA GLN A 69 -6.83 1.89 -9.19
C GLN A 69 -7.28 1.31 -7.86
N ASN A 70 -6.34 0.66 -7.21
CA ASN A 70 -6.50 0.16 -5.86
C ASN A 70 -5.61 0.97 -4.91
N LEU A 71 -6.11 1.15 -3.69
CA LEU A 71 -5.43 1.79 -2.59
C LEU A 71 -4.94 0.69 -1.64
N TYR A 72 -3.66 0.73 -1.29
CA TYR A 72 -3.07 -0.23 -0.36
C TYR A 72 -2.92 0.43 1.00
N LYS A 73 -3.40 -0.21 2.06
CA LYS A 73 -3.39 0.29 3.43
C LYS A 73 -2.87 -0.76 4.39
N LEU A 74 -2.29 -0.36 5.52
CA LEU A 74 -1.91 -1.31 6.58
C LEU A 74 -3.16 -1.77 7.33
N THR A 75 -3.20 -3.05 7.73
CA THR A 75 -4.39 -3.71 8.30
C THR A 75 -4.68 -3.37 9.78
N GLU A 76 -3.79 -2.74 10.55
CA GLU A 76 -4.02 -2.37 11.98
C GLU A 76 -3.18 -1.14 12.45
N PRO A 77 -3.55 -0.43 13.56
CA PRO A 77 -4.33 0.80 13.51
C PRO A 77 -3.47 1.99 13.96
N ALA A 78 -2.94 2.78 13.03
CA ALA A 78 -2.39 4.07 13.38
C ALA A 78 -2.70 5.08 12.27
N GLN A 79 -3.62 5.98 12.64
CA GLN A 79 -3.84 7.32 12.13
C GLN A 79 -4.91 7.48 11.04
N GLU A 80 -5.86 8.32 11.41
CA GLU A 80 -7.15 8.57 10.80
C GLU A 80 -6.98 9.17 9.40
N PHE A 81 -7.74 8.64 8.43
CA PHE A 81 -7.91 9.26 7.12
C PHE A 81 -8.63 10.59 7.27
N THR A 82 -7.90 11.70 7.21
CA THR A 82 -8.42 12.91 6.58
C THR A 82 -8.00 12.85 5.11
N ALA A 83 -8.83 12.22 4.28
CA ALA A 83 -8.79 12.49 2.84
C ALA A 83 -9.15 13.98 2.68
N ASP A 84 -8.13 14.81 2.55
CA ASP A 84 -8.26 16.21 2.15
C ASP A 84 -8.97 16.24 0.78
N GLU A 85 -10.04 17.04 0.74
CA GLU A 85 -11.02 17.09 -0.31
C GLU A 85 -10.40 17.65 -1.60
N GLY A 86 -10.52 16.90 -2.69
CA GLY A 86 -10.31 17.43 -4.03
C GLY A 86 -11.44 18.40 -4.38
N GLU A 87 -11.30 19.67 -3.98
CA GLU A 87 -12.14 20.78 -4.41
C GLU A 87 -12.01 20.95 -5.95
N ALA A 88 -12.92 20.34 -6.69
CA ALA A 88 -13.17 20.72 -8.08
C ALA A 88 -14.15 21.90 -8.11
N SER A 89 -13.63 23.11 -7.87
CA SER A 89 -14.35 24.34 -8.16
C SER A 89 -14.40 24.56 -9.68
N CYS A 90 -15.55 24.26 -10.27
CA CYS A 90 -15.91 24.72 -11.61
C CYS A 90 -16.68 26.03 -11.51
N THR A 91 -15.95 27.15 -11.45
CA THR A 91 -16.53 28.47 -11.74
C THR A 91 -16.63 28.62 -13.26
N ALA A 92 -17.86 28.63 -13.77
CA ALA A 92 -18.16 29.04 -15.14
C ALA A 92 -18.66 30.50 -15.12
N ASP A 93 -18.04 31.35 -15.94
CA ASP A 93 -18.63 32.58 -16.51
C ASP A 93 -18.36 32.57 -18.02
#